data_AF-A0A1E7LVN8-F1
#
_entry.id   AF-A0A1E7LVN8-F1
#
_cell.length_a   1.000
_cell.length_b   1.000
_cell.length_c   1.000
_cell.angle_alpha   90.00
_cell.angle_beta   90.00
_cell.angle_gamma   90.00
#
_symmetry.space_group_name_H-M   'P 1'
#
loop_
_entity.id
_entity.type
_entity.pdbx_description
1 polymer ?
#
loop_
_entity_poly.entity_id
_entity_poly.type
_entity_poly.pdbx_seq_one_letter_code
_entity_poly.pdbx_strand_id
1 'polypeptide(L)'
;MKRTRAVELVEAMLHRLDGPQEWPLHLVRQVWLFGSFARGATEPHDVDVAVRFERDERMNQAVVQAIFSGGNPYAPLRRALAGSSRGLQFQFEDAAREQLEADGTLMVPLWQRGDTLAQALGALHAIAEDPEAGRAERHDMIDAFEGLDRHIPRQIRAELIGWEQQEAITISRIPLVDAPDDTDLLATPDMRWAFRRWNDESPLRRAALAGLVLMKELAVDLDDVELAGQRLPTPRRCAGHRSEPRWWINWKWQGYRSIPYCVTSGDGWLEVVQPTRRRPLNALVFRPGPKAAAFRS
;
A
#
# COMPACT_ATOMS: atom_id res chain seq x y z
N MET A 1 -1.72 -13.28 -15.78
CA MET A 1 -2.75 -14.31 -15.48
C MET A 1 -3.61 -14.42 -16.73
N LYS A 2 -4.12 -15.61 -17.10
CA LYS A 2 -4.99 -15.74 -18.27
C LYS A 2 -6.37 -15.11 -18.01
N ARG A 3 -7.00 -14.50 -19.02
CA ARG A 3 -8.36 -13.91 -18.91
C ARG A 3 -9.38 -14.87 -18.32
N THR A 4 -9.38 -16.15 -18.71
CA THR A 4 -10.29 -17.18 -18.13
C THR A 4 -10.18 -17.24 -16.61
N ARG A 5 -8.95 -17.18 -16.08
CA ARG A 5 -8.73 -17.19 -14.64
C ARG A 5 -9.20 -15.88 -13.98
N ALA A 6 -9.06 -14.75 -14.66
CA ALA A 6 -9.60 -13.47 -14.21
C ALA A 6 -11.12 -13.52 -14.07
N VAL A 7 -11.82 -14.08 -15.06
CA VAL A 7 -13.27 -14.29 -15.06
C VAL A 7 -13.67 -15.16 -13.87
N GLU A 8 -13.06 -16.34 -13.69
CA GLU A 8 -13.34 -17.23 -12.55
C GLU A 8 -13.19 -16.54 -11.19
N LEU A 9 -12.18 -15.67 -11.03
CA LEU A 9 -11.95 -14.94 -9.79
C LEU A 9 -13.10 -13.96 -9.49
N VAL A 10 -13.59 -13.27 -10.52
CA VAL A 10 -14.71 -12.32 -10.40
C VAL A 10 -16.02 -13.06 -10.19
N GLU A 11 -16.29 -14.15 -10.92
CA GLU A 11 -17.46 -15.00 -10.69
C GLU A 11 -17.52 -15.50 -9.24
N ALA A 12 -16.39 -16.00 -8.73
CA ALA A 12 -16.32 -16.46 -7.34
C ALA A 12 -16.58 -15.32 -6.33
N MET A 13 -16.18 -14.08 -6.65
CA MET A 13 -16.50 -12.91 -5.82
C MET A 13 -17.99 -12.57 -5.89
N LEU A 14 -18.61 -12.61 -7.08
CA LEU A 14 -20.04 -12.37 -7.26
C LEU A 14 -20.89 -13.42 -6.55
N HIS A 15 -20.52 -14.70 -6.61
CA HIS A 15 -21.18 -15.75 -5.84
C HIS A 15 -21.12 -15.52 -4.32
N ARG A 16 -20.01 -14.95 -3.81
CA ARG A 16 -19.94 -14.58 -2.39
C ARG A 16 -20.84 -13.40 -2.07
N LEU A 17 -20.95 -12.43 -2.96
CA LEU A 17 -21.85 -11.28 -2.82
C LEU A 17 -23.33 -11.67 -2.91
N ASP A 18 -23.69 -12.71 -3.66
CA ASP A 18 -25.06 -13.25 -3.76
C ASP A 18 -25.41 -14.19 -2.58
N GLY A 19 -24.39 -14.78 -1.95
CA GLY A 19 -24.53 -15.67 -0.80
C GLY A 19 -25.01 -14.97 0.49
N PRO A 20 -24.87 -15.66 1.65
CA PRO A 20 -25.27 -15.12 2.94
C PRO A 20 -24.67 -13.74 3.19
N GLN A 21 -25.52 -12.75 3.46
CA GLN A 21 -25.15 -11.37 3.75
C GLN A 21 -24.60 -11.22 5.17
N GLU A 22 -23.60 -12.02 5.51
CA GLU A 22 -22.90 -11.91 6.78
C GLU A 22 -21.98 -10.69 6.79
N TRP A 23 -21.60 -10.25 7.98
CA TRP A 23 -20.58 -9.21 8.11
C TRP A 23 -19.24 -9.71 7.53
N PRO A 24 -18.52 -8.93 6.70
CA PRO A 24 -18.77 -7.54 6.30
C PRO A 24 -19.47 -7.37 4.93
N LEU A 25 -19.94 -8.44 4.28
CA LEU A 25 -20.50 -8.38 2.92
C LEU A 25 -21.78 -7.55 2.85
N HIS A 26 -22.62 -7.58 3.89
CA HIS A 26 -23.83 -6.74 3.96
C HIS A 26 -23.55 -5.23 4.03
N LEU A 27 -22.29 -4.80 4.09
CA LEU A 27 -21.90 -3.40 4.00
C LEU A 27 -21.66 -2.96 2.54
N VAL A 28 -21.41 -3.90 1.62
CA VAL A 28 -21.06 -3.61 0.22
C VAL A 28 -22.27 -3.08 -0.53
N ARG A 29 -22.13 -1.93 -1.17
CA ARG A 29 -23.22 -1.24 -1.90
C ARG A 29 -23.05 -1.36 -3.40
N GLN A 30 -21.83 -1.20 -3.91
CA GLN A 30 -21.55 -1.21 -5.35
C GLN A 30 -20.15 -1.74 -5.61
N VAL A 31 -19.98 -2.39 -6.77
CA VAL A 31 -18.72 -2.96 -7.24
C VAL A 31 -18.51 -2.57 -8.70
N TRP A 32 -17.30 -2.13 -9.01
CA TRP A 32 -16.84 -1.85 -10.36
C TRP A 32 -15.56 -2.61 -10.66
N LEU A 33 -15.38 -2.94 -11.94
CA LEU A 33 -14.11 -3.40 -12.48
C LEU A 33 -13.41 -2.26 -13.19
N PHE A 34 -12.09 -2.19 -13.05
CA PHE A 34 -11.27 -1.25 -13.79
C PHE A 34 -9.95 -1.90 -14.21
N GLY A 35 -9.05 -1.10 -14.78
CA GLY A 35 -7.72 -1.56 -15.19
C GLY A 35 -7.75 -2.44 -16.44
N SER A 36 -6.71 -3.26 -16.60
CA SER A 36 -6.47 -4.00 -17.86
C SER A 36 -7.57 -5.02 -18.18
N PHE A 37 -8.10 -5.72 -17.18
CA PHE A 37 -9.16 -6.71 -17.38
C PHE A 37 -10.46 -6.05 -17.89
N ALA A 38 -10.85 -4.92 -17.30
CA ALA A 38 -12.04 -4.18 -17.68
C ALA A 38 -11.97 -3.58 -19.10
N ARG A 39 -10.76 -3.29 -19.60
CA ARG A 39 -10.56 -2.87 -21.00
C ARG A 39 -10.55 -4.02 -22.00
N GLY A 40 -10.59 -5.28 -21.54
CA GLY A 40 -10.63 -6.44 -22.43
C GLY A 40 -9.32 -7.21 -22.60
N ALA A 41 -8.27 -6.91 -21.82
CA ALA A 41 -6.98 -7.57 -21.95
C ALA A 41 -7.09 -9.12 -21.86
N THR A 42 -6.31 -9.79 -22.72
CA THR A 42 -6.24 -11.27 -22.83
C THR A 42 -5.40 -11.91 -21.73
N GLU A 43 -4.38 -11.17 -21.27
CA GLU A 43 -3.46 -11.59 -20.20
C GLU A 43 -3.34 -10.55 -19.07
N PRO A 44 -4.43 -10.27 -18.33
CA PRO A 44 -4.40 -9.35 -17.19
C PRO A 44 -3.46 -9.89 -16.10
N HIS A 45 -2.73 -9.03 -15.39
CA HIS A 45 -1.88 -9.47 -14.27
C HIS A 45 -2.72 -9.87 -13.04
N ASP A 46 -3.71 -9.04 -12.75
CA ASP A 46 -4.72 -9.13 -11.71
C ASP A 46 -6.00 -8.45 -12.21
N VAL A 47 -7.05 -8.52 -11.39
CA VAL A 47 -8.31 -7.81 -11.61
C VAL A 47 -8.41 -6.70 -10.57
N ASP A 48 -8.47 -5.47 -11.07
CA ASP A 48 -8.67 -4.28 -10.25
C ASP A 48 -10.17 -4.06 -10.00
N VAL A 49 -10.54 -3.99 -8.72
CA VAL A 49 -11.92 -3.92 -8.25
C VAL A 49 -12.09 -2.69 -7.36
N ALA A 50 -13.00 -1.79 -7.70
CA ALA A 50 -13.41 -0.71 -6.81
C ALA A 50 -14.68 -1.13 -6.08
N VAL A 51 -14.73 -0.89 -4.77
CA VAL A 51 -15.85 -1.31 -3.92
C VAL A 51 -16.31 -0.14 -3.08
N ARG A 52 -17.58 0.25 -3.27
CA ARG A 52 -18.26 1.19 -2.39
C ARG A 52 -19.01 0.41 -1.33
N PHE A 53 -18.86 0.80 -0.07
CA PHE A 53 -19.47 0.15 1.07
C PHE A 53 -19.81 1.18 2.15
N GLU A 54 -20.74 0.83 3.03
CA GLU A 54 -21.05 1.62 4.22
C GLU A 54 -20.19 1.22 5.41
N ARG A 55 -19.97 2.14 6.34
CA ARG A 55 -19.23 1.87 7.57
C ARG A 55 -20.19 1.76 8.74
N ASP A 56 -20.26 0.57 9.32
CA ASP A 56 -20.86 0.36 10.64
C ASP A 56 -19.83 0.58 11.76
N GLU A 57 -20.30 0.55 13.00
CA GLU A 57 -19.45 0.71 14.19
C GLU A 57 -18.33 -0.35 14.23
N ARG A 58 -18.64 -1.60 13.86
CA ARG A 58 -17.67 -2.70 13.83
C ARG A 58 -16.56 -2.48 12.80
N MET A 59 -16.90 -1.93 11.63
CA MET A 59 -15.93 -1.56 10.61
C MET A 59 -15.06 -0.39 11.08
N ASN A 60 -15.67 0.65 11.69
CA ASN A 60 -14.89 1.76 12.26
C ASN A 60 -13.87 1.26 13.29
N GLN A 61 -14.26 0.34 14.17
CA GLN A 61 -13.35 -0.30 15.12
C GLN A 61 -12.23 -1.08 14.43
N ALA A 62 -12.54 -1.84 13.37
CA ALA A 62 -11.53 -2.55 12.58
C ALA A 62 -10.52 -1.61 11.91
N VAL A 63 -10.99 -0.46 11.40
CA VAL A 63 -10.11 0.58 10.85
C VAL A 63 -9.20 1.15 11.93
N VAL A 64 -9.76 1.57 13.07
CA VAL A 64 -8.98 2.12 14.19
C VAL A 64 -7.95 1.12 14.69
N GLN A 65 -8.34 -0.15 14.90
CA GLN A 65 -7.44 -1.20 15.33
C GLN A 65 -6.32 -1.46 14.32
N ALA A 66 -6.63 -1.44 13.01
CA ALA A 66 -5.63 -1.58 11.96
C ALA A 66 -4.62 -0.43 11.97
N ILE A 67 -5.07 0.81 12.22
CA ILE A 67 -4.16 1.96 12.37
C ILE A 67 -3.19 1.73 13.52
N PHE A 68 -3.67 1.33 14.70
CA PHE A 68 -2.82 1.06 15.86
C PHE A 68 -1.87 -0.13 15.68
N SER A 69 -2.27 -1.13 14.89
CA SER A 69 -1.48 -2.36 14.67
C SER A 69 -0.64 -2.35 13.39
N GLY A 70 -0.68 -1.26 12.61
CA GLY A 70 -0.07 -1.19 11.28
C GLY A 70 -0.63 -2.22 10.29
N GLY A 71 -1.87 -2.64 10.50
CA GLY A 71 -2.61 -3.57 9.65
C GLY A 71 -3.29 -2.88 8.47
N ASN A 72 -3.86 -3.68 7.57
CA ASN A 72 -4.75 -3.17 6.52
C ASN A 72 -6.17 -2.95 7.11
N PRO A 73 -6.70 -1.72 7.12
CA PRO A 73 -8.02 -1.42 7.69
C PRO A 73 -9.17 -2.16 7.01
N TYR A 74 -9.00 -2.55 5.75
CA TYR A 74 -10.00 -3.24 4.94
C TYR A 74 -9.74 -4.76 4.84
N ALA A 75 -8.86 -5.32 5.68
CA ALA A 75 -8.57 -6.75 5.68
C ALA A 75 -9.83 -7.65 5.82
N PRO A 76 -10.85 -7.31 6.64
CA PRO A 76 -12.08 -8.10 6.73
C PRO A 76 -12.84 -8.13 5.40
N LEU A 77 -13.09 -6.97 4.78
CA LEU A 77 -13.78 -6.85 3.49
C LEU A 77 -13.03 -7.59 2.39
N ARG A 78 -11.72 -7.36 2.29
CA ARG A 78 -10.86 -8.03 1.31
C ARG A 78 -10.95 -9.55 1.44
N ARG A 79 -10.91 -10.09 2.67
CA ARG A 79 -11.00 -11.53 2.90
C ARG A 79 -12.37 -12.08 2.52
N ALA A 80 -13.44 -11.37 2.86
CA ALA A 80 -14.80 -11.78 2.52
C ALA A 80 -15.05 -11.77 1.00
N LEU A 81 -14.53 -10.76 0.28
CA LEU A 81 -14.70 -10.65 -1.17
C LEU A 81 -13.78 -11.58 -1.96
N ALA A 82 -12.51 -11.71 -1.58
CA ALA A 82 -11.54 -12.54 -2.31
C ALA A 82 -11.56 -14.02 -1.90
N GLY A 83 -12.06 -14.33 -0.70
CA GLY A 83 -11.85 -15.63 -0.07
C GLY A 83 -10.35 -15.93 0.12
N SER A 84 -9.93 -17.12 -0.28
CA SER A 84 -8.52 -17.54 -0.32
C SER A 84 -7.80 -17.14 -1.62
N SER A 85 -8.51 -16.49 -2.56
CA SER A 85 -8.01 -16.25 -3.90
C SER A 85 -6.96 -15.14 -3.93
N ARG A 86 -5.94 -15.34 -4.76
CA ARG A 86 -4.97 -14.30 -5.15
C ARG A 86 -5.30 -13.84 -6.56
N GLY A 87 -5.08 -12.56 -6.85
CA GLY A 87 -5.32 -11.97 -8.18
C GLY A 87 -6.43 -10.92 -8.24
N LEU A 88 -7.10 -10.62 -7.11
CA LEU A 88 -7.98 -9.46 -6.97
C LEU A 88 -7.25 -8.35 -6.20
N GLN A 89 -7.21 -7.15 -6.79
CA GLN A 89 -6.78 -5.92 -6.14
C GLN A 89 -8.01 -5.06 -5.84
N PHE A 90 -8.08 -4.50 -4.63
CA PHE A 90 -9.25 -3.75 -4.19
C PHE A 90 -8.91 -2.31 -3.87
N GLN A 91 -9.74 -1.40 -4.37
CA GLN A 91 -9.82 0.00 -3.95
C GLN A 91 -11.11 0.20 -3.14
N PHE A 92 -10.98 0.67 -1.91
CA PHE A 92 -12.08 0.85 -0.96
C PHE A 92 -12.35 2.33 -0.62
N GLU A 93 -11.48 3.26 -1.06
CA GLU A 93 -11.70 4.68 -0.87
C GLU A 93 -12.49 5.28 -2.05
N ASP A 94 -13.64 5.88 -1.75
CA ASP A 94 -14.49 6.54 -2.76
C ASP A 94 -13.73 7.65 -3.49
N ALA A 95 -12.96 8.47 -2.77
CA ALA A 95 -12.14 9.54 -3.35
C ALA A 95 -11.10 9.01 -4.37
N ALA A 96 -10.51 7.84 -4.10
CA ALA A 96 -9.55 7.24 -5.02
C ALA A 96 -10.24 6.70 -6.29
N ARG A 97 -11.45 6.15 -6.17
CA ARG A 97 -12.27 5.75 -7.32
C ARG A 97 -12.68 6.97 -8.15
N GLU A 98 -13.15 8.03 -7.49
CA GLU A 98 -13.55 9.30 -8.14
C GLU A 98 -12.39 9.92 -8.91
N GLN A 99 -11.19 9.92 -8.32
CA GLN A 99 -9.99 10.40 -9.01
C GLN A 99 -9.67 9.56 -10.25
N LEU A 100 -9.70 8.23 -10.14
CA LEU A 100 -9.44 7.36 -11.30
C LEU A 100 -10.44 7.60 -12.44
N GLU A 101 -11.71 7.80 -12.11
CA GLU A 101 -12.76 8.15 -13.09
C GLU A 101 -12.52 9.52 -13.71
N ALA A 102 -12.13 10.53 -12.91
CA ALA A 102 -11.75 11.86 -13.40
C ALA A 102 -10.52 11.82 -14.33
N ASP A 103 -9.59 10.91 -14.08
CA ASP A 103 -8.40 10.66 -14.91
C ASP A 103 -8.72 9.86 -16.21
N GLY A 104 -10.01 9.61 -16.49
CA GLY A 104 -10.46 8.90 -17.68
C GLY A 104 -10.31 7.38 -17.61
N THR A 105 -10.13 6.81 -16.41
CA THR A 105 -10.11 5.34 -16.25
C THR A 105 -11.50 4.77 -16.50
N LEU A 106 -11.60 3.79 -17.40
CA LEU A 106 -12.84 3.05 -17.62
C LEU A 106 -13.26 2.30 -16.36
N MET A 107 -14.41 2.68 -15.80
CA MET A 107 -15.07 2.04 -14.68
C MET A 107 -16.27 1.25 -15.21
N VAL A 108 -16.19 -0.09 -15.18
CA VAL A 108 -17.30 -0.96 -15.60
C VAL A 108 -18.14 -1.31 -14.37
N PRO A 109 -19.40 -0.82 -14.26
CA PRO A 109 -20.29 -1.23 -13.18
C PRO A 109 -20.57 -2.72 -13.29
N LEU A 110 -20.27 -3.45 -12.22
CA LEU A 110 -20.39 -4.92 -12.20
C LEU A 110 -21.61 -5.38 -11.40
N TRP A 111 -21.83 -4.76 -10.25
CA TRP A 111 -22.91 -5.15 -9.33
C TRP A 111 -23.27 -3.97 -8.42
N GLN A 112 -24.55 -3.80 -8.14
CA GLN A 112 -25.05 -2.96 -7.06
C GLN A 112 -26.02 -3.75 -6.18
N ARG A 113 -26.17 -3.31 -4.93
CA ARG A 113 -27.09 -3.98 -4.00
C ARG A 113 -28.52 -3.97 -4.56
N GLY A 114 -29.10 -5.17 -4.63
CA GLY A 114 -30.41 -5.39 -5.23
C GLY A 114 -30.34 -6.05 -6.62
N ASP A 115 -29.17 -6.05 -7.26
CA ASP A 115 -28.95 -6.82 -8.48
C ASP A 115 -28.94 -8.31 -8.17
N THR A 116 -29.48 -9.10 -9.09
CA THR A 116 -29.38 -10.56 -9.10
C THR A 116 -27.99 -11.00 -9.57
N LEU A 117 -27.56 -12.18 -9.12
CA LEU A 117 -26.33 -12.80 -9.63
C LEU A 117 -26.29 -12.90 -11.15
N ALA A 118 -27.43 -13.23 -11.78
CA ALA A 118 -27.51 -13.35 -13.24
C ALA A 118 -27.21 -12.02 -13.95
N GLN A 119 -27.68 -10.89 -13.40
CA GLN A 119 -27.36 -9.55 -13.96
C GLN A 119 -25.87 -9.25 -13.86
N ALA A 120 -25.26 -9.53 -12.70
CA ALA A 120 -23.83 -9.26 -12.50
C ALA A 120 -22.92 -10.18 -13.33
N LEU A 121 -23.29 -11.46 -13.47
CA LEU A 121 -22.59 -12.39 -14.37
C LEU A 121 -22.75 -11.95 -15.84
N GLY A 122 -23.94 -11.49 -16.23
CA GLY A 122 -24.17 -10.90 -17.55
C GLY A 122 -23.27 -9.68 -17.81
N ALA A 123 -23.14 -8.78 -16.83
CA ALA A 123 -22.24 -7.63 -16.93
C ALA A 123 -20.76 -8.04 -17.05
N LEU A 124 -20.33 -9.07 -16.30
CA LEU A 124 -18.98 -9.63 -16.40
C LEU A 124 -18.69 -10.21 -17.79
N HIS A 125 -19.58 -11.06 -18.30
CA HIS A 125 -19.39 -11.74 -19.58
C HIS A 125 -19.57 -10.81 -20.78
N ALA A 126 -20.24 -9.67 -20.62
CA ALA A 126 -20.34 -8.63 -21.63
C ALA A 126 -19.04 -7.85 -21.87
N ILE A 127 -18.03 -7.99 -20.98
CA ILE A 127 -16.71 -7.38 -21.20
C ILE A 127 -16.02 -8.13 -22.35
N ALA A 128 -16.02 -7.50 -23.53
CA ALA A 128 -15.39 -8.05 -24.72
C ALA A 128 -13.88 -8.22 -24.53
N GLU A 129 -13.34 -9.24 -25.18
CA GLU A 129 -11.90 -9.38 -25.33
C GLU A 129 -11.41 -8.35 -26.35
N ASP A 130 -10.36 -7.62 -25.98
CA ASP A 130 -9.70 -6.66 -26.84
C ASP A 130 -8.19 -6.94 -26.81
N PRO A 131 -7.65 -7.57 -27.88
CA PRO A 131 -6.22 -7.83 -28.01
C PRO A 131 -5.36 -6.56 -27.97
N GLU A 132 -5.91 -5.42 -28.41
CA GLU A 132 -5.24 -4.12 -28.45
C GLU A 132 -5.32 -3.38 -27.11
N ALA A 133 -6.22 -3.79 -26.20
CA ALA A 133 -6.31 -3.21 -24.85
C ALA A 133 -5.01 -3.33 -24.04
N GLY A 134 -4.10 -4.21 -24.51
CA GLY A 134 -2.70 -4.30 -24.15
C GLY A 134 -2.45 -4.29 -22.64
N ARG A 135 -1.22 -4.01 -22.25
CA ARG A 135 -0.97 -3.54 -20.89
C ARG A 135 -1.46 -2.10 -20.82
N ALA A 136 -2.09 -1.69 -19.72
CA ALA A 136 -2.28 -0.26 -19.47
C ALA A 136 -0.94 0.43 -19.63
N GLU A 137 -0.92 1.55 -20.38
CA GLU A 137 0.28 2.36 -20.50
C GLU A 137 0.86 2.58 -19.10
N ARG A 138 2.18 2.51 -18.99
CA ARG A 138 2.89 2.75 -17.74
C ARG A 138 2.88 4.26 -17.48
N HIS A 139 1.71 4.80 -17.19
CA HIS A 139 1.56 6.18 -16.75
C HIS A 139 2.24 6.34 -15.39
N ASP A 140 2.65 7.57 -15.09
CA ASP A 140 3.18 7.96 -13.78
C ASP A 140 4.48 7.20 -13.45
N MET A 141 5.49 7.38 -14.30
CA MET A 141 6.81 6.75 -14.19
C MET A 141 7.93 7.79 -14.13
N ILE A 142 8.87 7.53 -13.23
CA ILE A 142 10.18 8.19 -13.12
C ILE A 142 11.26 7.12 -12.96
N ASP A 143 12.52 7.47 -13.16
CA ASP A 143 13.67 6.56 -13.08
C ASP A 143 13.73 5.80 -11.74
N ALA A 144 13.38 6.47 -10.64
CA ALA A 144 13.36 5.86 -9.31
C ALA A 144 12.37 4.69 -9.19
N PHE A 145 11.34 4.64 -10.04
CA PHE A 145 10.30 3.60 -10.02
C PHE A 145 10.64 2.39 -10.88
N GLU A 146 11.69 2.44 -11.71
CA GLU A 146 12.00 1.36 -12.64
C GLU A 146 12.19 0.00 -11.93
N GLY A 147 11.40 -1.00 -12.29
CA GLY A 147 11.46 -2.34 -11.69
C GLY A 147 10.86 -2.44 -10.28
N LEU A 148 10.44 -1.32 -9.70
CA LEU A 148 9.65 -1.24 -8.47
C LEU A 148 8.18 -0.97 -8.76
N ASP A 149 7.87 -0.40 -9.91
CA ASP A 149 6.56 0.03 -10.41
C ASP A 149 5.41 -0.95 -10.12
N ARG A 150 5.63 -2.25 -10.30
CA ARG A 150 4.65 -3.31 -9.99
C ARG A 150 4.26 -3.44 -8.50
N HIS A 151 4.97 -2.75 -7.61
CA HIS A 151 4.77 -2.76 -6.17
C HIS A 151 4.38 -1.37 -5.63
N ILE A 152 4.33 -0.37 -6.51
CA ILE A 152 3.85 0.97 -6.21
C ILE A 152 2.48 1.13 -6.88
N PRO A 153 1.37 1.20 -6.12
CA PRO A 153 0.06 1.46 -6.70
C PRO A 153 0.08 2.72 -7.59
N ARG A 154 -0.64 2.69 -8.71
CA ARG A 154 -0.63 3.81 -9.69
C ARG A 154 -0.95 5.15 -9.06
N GLN A 155 -2.01 5.20 -8.23
CA GLN A 155 -2.38 6.41 -7.49
C GLN A 155 -1.20 6.97 -6.70
N ILE A 156 -0.47 6.11 -6.01
CA ILE A 156 0.69 6.51 -5.19
C ILE A 156 1.81 7.04 -6.08
N ARG A 157 2.07 6.42 -7.24
CA ARG A 157 3.05 6.95 -8.20
C ARG A 157 2.67 8.35 -8.69
N ALA A 158 1.41 8.55 -9.06
CA ALA A 158 0.91 9.83 -9.52
C ALA A 158 1.04 10.91 -8.43
N GLU A 159 0.63 10.62 -7.19
CA GLU A 159 0.76 11.54 -6.05
C GLU A 159 2.24 11.87 -5.75
N LEU A 160 3.12 10.86 -5.72
CA LEU A 160 4.56 11.05 -5.49
C LEU A 160 5.19 11.93 -6.57
N ILE A 161 4.89 11.67 -7.85
CA ILE A 161 5.37 12.49 -8.97
C ILE A 161 4.83 13.91 -8.88
N GLY A 162 3.55 14.07 -8.52
CA GLY A 162 2.96 15.39 -8.28
C GLY A 162 3.71 16.18 -7.20
N TRP A 163 4.04 15.54 -6.08
CA TRP A 163 4.82 16.19 -5.00
C TRP A 163 6.26 16.53 -5.41
N GLU A 164 6.90 15.68 -6.22
CA GLU A 164 8.22 15.95 -6.77
C GLU A 164 8.22 17.10 -7.78
N GLN A 165 7.23 17.13 -8.68
CA GLN A 165 7.03 18.22 -9.65
C GLN A 165 6.73 19.56 -8.97
N GLN A 166 6.04 19.52 -7.83
CA GLN A 166 5.82 20.70 -6.97
C GLN A 166 7.06 21.08 -6.14
N GLU A 167 8.16 20.32 -6.25
CA GLU A 167 9.39 20.49 -5.47
C GLU A 167 9.16 20.38 -3.95
N ALA A 168 8.08 19.74 -3.52
CA ALA A 168 7.79 19.50 -2.11
C ALA A 168 8.70 18.39 -1.56
N ILE A 169 9.02 17.41 -2.39
CA ILE A 169 9.93 16.31 -2.07
C ILE A 169 10.92 16.09 -3.22
N THR A 170 12.01 15.39 -2.92
CA THR A 170 12.83 14.72 -3.94
C THR A 170 12.72 13.21 -3.77
N ILE A 171 12.66 12.46 -4.87
CA ILE A 171 12.58 11.00 -4.84
C ILE A 171 13.89 10.41 -5.34
N SER A 172 14.47 9.51 -4.54
CA SER A 172 15.61 8.70 -4.98
C SER A 172 15.42 7.25 -4.61
N ARG A 173 16.05 6.35 -5.36
CA ARG A 173 16.04 4.92 -5.08
C ARG A 173 17.37 4.49 -4.52
N ILE A 174 17.33 3.63 -3.51
CA ILE A 174 18.52 2.97 -2.98
C ILE A 174 18.30 1.46 -2.81
N PRO A 175 19.31 0.62 -3.10
CA PRO A 175 19.35 -0.74 -2.60
C PRO A 175 19.61 -0.70 -1.08
N LEU A 176 18.98 -1.60 -0.33
CA LEU A 176 19.27 -1.78 1.09
C LEU A 176 20.13 -3.02 1.28
N VAL A 177 21.21 -2.86 2.05
CA VAL A 177 22.05 -3.96 2.49
C VAL A 177 21.41 -4.64 3.69
N ASP A 178 21.50 -5.97 3.76
CA ASP A 178 21.01 -6.71 4.91
C ASP A 178 21.82 -6.37 6.15
N ALA A 179 21.14 -6.35 7.31
CA ALA A 179 21.83 -6.14 8.56
C ALA A 179 22.76 -7.33 8.87
N PRO A 180 24.01 -7.07 9.27
CA PRO A 180 24.91 -8.11 9.75
C PRO A 180 24.31 -8.88 10.93
N ASP A 181 24.61 -10.18 11.03
CA ASP A 181 24.14 -11.04 12.12
C ASP A 181 24.60 -10.53 13.51
N ASP A 182 25.73 -9.82 13.56
CA ASP A 182 26.34 -9.24 14.75
C ASP A 182 25.98 -7.76 14.98
N THR A 183 24.91 -7.27 14.34
CA THR A 183 24.51 -5.86 14.50
C THR A 183 24.19 -5.49 15.96
N ASP A 184 24.83 -4.42 16.43
CA ASP A 184 24.59 -3.78 17.73
C ASP A 184 23.22 -3.08 17.82
N LEU A 185 22.45 -3.02 16.72
CA LEU A 185 21.08 -2.46 16.68
C LEU A 185 20.14 -3.11 17.71
N LEU A 186 20.37 -4.37 18.05
CA LEU A 186 19.58 -5.13 19.02
C LEU A 186 20.35 -5.41 20.32
N ALA A 187 21.35 -4.58 20.65
CA ALA A 187 22.19 -4.77 21.83
C ALA A 187 21.43 -4.69 23.16
N THR A 188 20.38 -3.86 23.26
CA THR A 188 19.62 -3.68 24.50
C THR A 188 18.36 -4.56 24.57
N PRO A 189 17.90 -4.95 25.79
CA PRO A 189 16.66 -5.69 25.96
C PRO A 189 15.43 -4.98 25.36
N ASP A 190 15.36 -3.65 25.51
CA ASP A 190 14.23 -2.85 25.00
C ASP A 190 14.20 -2.82 23.48
N MET A 191 15.36 -2.67 22.83
CA MET A 191 15.47 -2.75 21.37
C MET A 191 15.08 -4.15 20.87
N ARG A 192 15.55 -5.23 21.53
CA ARG A 192 15.10 -6.59 21.20
C ARG A 192 13.59 -6.76 21.37
N TRP A 193 13.03 -6.19 22.44
CA TRP A 193 11.60 -6.27 22.71
C TRP A 193 10.77 -5.57 21.63
N ALA A 194 11.17 -4.37 21.19
CA ALA A 194 10.49 -3.65 20.11
C ALA A 194 10.44 -4.44 18.79
N PHE A 195 11.40 -5.34 18.56
CA PHE A 195 11.45 -6.20 17.38
C PHE A 195 10.65 -7.50 17.53
N ARG A 196 10.21 -7.89 18.74
CA ARG A 196 9.36 -9.09 18.95
C ARG A 196 8.01 -9.03 18.25
N ARG A 197 7.57 -7.86 17.80
CA ARG A 197 6.39 -7.70 16.93
C ARG A 197 6.54 -8.43 15.58
N TRP A 198 7.75 -8.88 15.25
CA TRP A 198 8.03 -9.73 14.09
C TRP A 198 8.87 -10.95 14.48
N ASN A 199 8.61 -12.10 13.87
CA ASN A 199 9.47 -13.27 14.00
C ASN A 199 10.78 -13.11 13.21
N ASP A 200 11.75 -13.98 13.48
CA ASP A 200 13.11 -13.88 12.90
C ASP A 200 13.13 -14.01 11.37
N GLU A 201 12.23 -14.81 10.80
CA GLU A 201 12.07 -14.96 9.34
C GLU A 201 11.14 -13.92 8.70
N SER A 202 10.71 -12.90 9.45
CA SER A 202 9.78 -11.91 8.94
C SER A 202 10.47 -11.01 7.92
N PRO A 203 9.90 -10.85 6.71
CA PRO A 203 10.41 -9.88 5.74
C PRO A 203 10.37 -8.44 6.28
N LEU A 204 9.46 -8.14 7.22
CA LEU A 204 9.37 -6.83 7.87
C LEU A 204 10.50 -6.62 8.88
N ARG A 205 10.88 -7.66 9.62
CA ARG A 205 12.03 -7.61 10.54
C ARG A 205 13.32 -7.35 9.76
N ARG A 206 13.52 -8.07 8.66
CA ARG A 206 14.66 -7.87 7.74
C ARG A 206 14.69 -6.45 7.17
N ALA A 207 13.56 -5.96 6.65
CA ALA A 207 13.43 -4.61 6.12
C ALA A 207 13.71 -3.53 7.18
N ALA A 208 13.18 -3.71 8.39
CA ALA A 208 13.42 -2.81 9.51
C ALA A 208 14.90 -2.72 9.88
N LEU A 209 15.58 -3.85 10.05
CA LEU A 209 17.00 -3.88 10.39
C LEU A 209 17.86 -3.27 9.28
N ALA A 210 17.60 -3.62 8.01
CA ALA A 210 18.29 -3.04 6.86
C ALA A 210 18.12 -1.50 6.79
N GLY A 211 16.90 -1.01 7.04
CA GLY A 211 16.65 0.43 7.12
C GLY A 211 17.40 1.11 8.26
N LEU A 212 17.49 0.47 9.43
CA LEU A 212 18.26 1.02 10.57
C LEU A 212 19.77 0.99 10.34
N VAL A 213 20.29 0.00 9.62
CA VAL A 213 21.71 -0.02 9.20
C VAL A 213 22.00 1.17 8.30
N LEU A 214 21.15 1.43 7.31
CA LEU A 214 21.28 2.64 6.49
C LEU A 214 21.25 3.92 7.33
N MET A 215 20.35 4.03 8.32
CA MET A 215 20.33 5.21 9.20
C MET A 215 21.65 5.39 9.94
N LYS A 216 22.28 4.32 10.41
CA LYS A 216 23.62 4.37 11.00
C LYS A 216 24.69 4.80 10.00
N GLU A 217 24.66 4.28 8.78
CA GLU A 217 25.58 4.69 7.70
C GLU A 217 25.43 6.18 7.35
N LEU A 218 24.21 6.72 7.42
CA LEU A 218 23.92 8.13 7.26
C LEU A 218 24.19 8.98 8.52
N ALA A 219 24.76 8.39 9.57
CA ALA A 219 25.03 9.03 10.86
C ALA A 219 23.79 9.66 11.52
N VAL A 220 22.60 9.08 11.29
CA VAL A 220 21.34 9.49 11.92
C VAL A 220 21.25 8.91 13.33
N ASP A 221 20.93 9.75 14.32
CA ASP A 221 20.65 9.28 15.68
C ASP A 221 19.36 8.45 15.66
N LEU A 222 19.41 7.24 16.24
CA LEU A 222 18.24 6.36 16.33
C LEU A 222 17.13 6.96 17.19
N ASP A 223 17.45 7.93 18.06
CA ASP A 223 16.44 8.73 18.75
C ASP A 223 15.55 9.46 17.74
N ASP A 224 16.07 9.88 16.60
CA ASP A 224 15.34 10.65 15.58
C ASP A 224 14.61 9.77 14.57
N VAL A 225 14.64 8.44 14.76
CA VAL A 225 13.98 7.48 13.88
C VAL A 225 12.62 7.04 14.43
N GLU A 226 11.61 7.09 13.58
CA GLU A 226 10.36 6.37 13.73
C GLU A 226 10.33 5.17 12.79
N LEU A 227 10.10 3.98 13.33
CA LEU A 227 10.09 2.72 12.59
C LEU A 227 8.68 2.12 12.64
N ALA A 228 8.01 2.06 11.48
CA ALA A 228 6.67 1.49 11.33
C ALA A 228 5.69 2.07 12.36
N GLY A 229 5.59 3.40 12.41
CA GLY A 229 4.70 4.15 13.29
C GLY A 229 5.06 4.11 14.78
N GLN A 230 6.25 3.63 15.14
CA GLN A 230 6.71 3.54 16.53
C GLN A 230 8.11 4.11 16.71
N ARG A 231 8.32 4.92 17.75
CA ARG A 231 9.64 5.39 18.14
C ARG A 231 10.45 4.24 18.73
N LEU A 232 11.74 4.21 18.41
CA LEU A 232 12.66 3.20 18.93
C LEU A 232 12.90 3.43 20.44
N PRO A 233 12.85 2.39 21.28
CA PRO A 233 13.15 2.50 22.71
C PRO A 233 14.66 2.47 22.94
N THR A 234 15.34 3.49 22.45
CA THR A 234 16.77 3.69 22.66
C THR A 234 17.06 3.96 24.13
N PRO A 235 18.30 3.72 24.62
CA PRO A 235 18.66 4.00 26.01
C PRO A 235 18.34 5.43 26.46
N ARG A 236 18.60 6.41 25.60
CA ARG A 236 18.31 7.83 25.87
C ARG A 236 16.81 8.09 25.98
N ARG A 237 16.00 7.51 25.09
CA ARG A 237 14.54 7.65 25.15
C ARG A 237 13.95 6.96 26.38
N CYS A 238 14.42 5.76 26.73
CA CYS A 238 14.05 5.08 27.96
C CYS A 238 14.44 5.89 29.22
N ALA A 239 15.52 6.66 29.15
CA ALA A 239 15.94 7.62 30.19
C ALA A 239 15.15 8.94 30.19
N GLY A 240 14.10 9.07 29.36
CA GLY A 240 13.20 10.22 29.34
C GLY A 240 13.51 11.29 28.30
N HIS A 241 14.48 11.06 27.41
CA HIS A 241 14.75 11.99 26.30
C HIS A 241 13.55 12.08 25.36
N ARG A 242 13.14 13.31 25.03
CA ARG A 242 12.06 13.61 24.09
C ARG A 242 12.64 14.38 22.91
N SER A 243 12.65 13.74 21.75
CA SER A 243 12.89 14.37 20.45
C SER A 243 11.71 14.07 19.52
N GLU A 244 11.43 14.97 18.59
CA GLU A 244 10.56 14.69 17.45
C GLU A 244 11.30 13.80 16.43
N PRO A 245 10.61 12.96 15.64
CA PRO A 245 11.27 12.15 14.64
C PRO A 245 11.71 13.03 13.47
N ARG A 246 12.90 12.76 12.93
CA ARG A 246 13.41 13.38 11.71
C ARG A 246 13.47 12.38 10.55
N TRP A 247 13.50 11.09 10.85
CA TRP A 247 13.48 10.01 9.87
C TRP A 247 12.35 9.04 10.12
N TRP A 248 11.65 8.66 9.05
CA TRP A 248 10.61 7.63 9.08
C TRP A 248 11.03 6.45 8.23
N ILE A 249 10.89 5.24 8.76
CA ILE A 249 11.11 4.00 8.02
C ILE A 249 9.80 3.23 7.98
N ASN A 250 9.26 3.06 6.78
CA ASN A 250 7.97 2.44 6.54
C ASN A 250 8.00 1.47 5.35
N TRP A 251 6.87 0.81 5.15
CA TRP A 251 6.63 -0.11 4.05
C TRP A 251 5.14 -0.22 3.77
N LYS A 252 4.81 -0.84 2.63
CA LYS A 252 3.42 -1.07 2.18
C LYS A 252 2.61 0.23 2.06
N TRP A 253 3.28 1.36 1.90
CA TRP A 253 2.67 2.67 1.77
C TRP A 253 1.83 3.08 2.98
N GLN A 254 2.16 2.53 4.15
CA GLN A 254 1.46 2.88 5.37
C GLN A 254 1.72 4.36 5.69
N GLY A 255 0.64 5.15 5.73
CA GLY A 255 0.74 6.58 6.03
C GLY A 255 1.42 7.41 4.93
N TYR A 256 1.57 6.92 3.69
CA TYR A 256 2.31 7.65 2.65
C TYR A 256 1.80 9.09 2.40
N ARG A 257 0.51 9.36 2.62
CA ARG A 257 -0.07 10.71 2.54
C ARG A 257 0.56 11.70 3.54
N SER A 258 1.19 11.21 4.60
CA SER A 258 1.93 12.07 5.54
C SER A 258 3.35 12.39 5.07
N ILE A 259 3.86 11.77 3.99
CA ILE A 259 5.24 11.97 3.53
C ILE A 259 5.57 13.46 3.38
N PRO A 260 4.81 14.30 2.64
CA PRO A 260 5.13 15.72 2.50
C PRO A 260 5.18 16.44 3.85
N TYR A 261 4.27 16.13 4.76
CA TYR A 261 4.24 16.76 6.09
C TYR A 261 5.38 16.31 6.99
N CYS A 262 5.77 15.04 6.93
CA CYS A 262 6.88 14.47 7.69
C CYS A 262 8.20 15.04 7.20
N VAL A 263 8.49 14.94 5.90
CA VAL A 263 9.77 15.37 5.33
C VAL A 263 9.93 16.89 5.33
N THR A 264 8.86 17.68 5.46
CA THR A 264 8.96 19.14 5.66
C THR A 264 9.44 19.54 7.05
N SER A 265 9.20 18.71 8.07
CA SER A 265 9.68 18.95 9.45
C SER A 265 10.84 18.05 9.87
N GLY A 266 11.24 17.10 9.02
CA GLY A 266 12.33 16.17 9.27
C GLY A 266 13.31 16.14 8.10
N ASP A 267 14.15 15.12 8.10
CA ASP A 267 15.23 14.95 7.14
C ASP A 267 14.89 13.97 6.02
N GLY A 268 13.99 13.00 6.26
CA GLY A 268 13.56 12.11 5.20
C GLY A 268 12.66 10.96 5.61
N TRP A 269 12.11 10.29 4.59
CA TRP A 269 11.29 9.10 4.71
C TRP A 269 11.88 8.00 3.84
N LEU A 270 12.05 6.82 4.42
CA LEU A 270 12.51 5.61 3.76
C LEU A 270 11.33 4.64 3.61
N GLU A 271 10.88 4.42 2.38
CA GLU A 271 9.82 3.47 2.04
C GLU A 271 10.42 2.20 1.44
N VAL A 272 10.42 1.12 2.22
CA VAL A 272 10.82 -0.20 1.71
C VAL A 272 9.67 -0.75 0.86
N VAL A 273 9.77 -0.56 -0.45
CA VAL A 273 8.69 -0.82 -1.43
C VAL A 273 8.20 -2.26 -1.40
N GLN A 274 9.12 -3.22 -1.26
CA GLN A 274 8.78 -4.63 -1.19
C GLN A 274 9.63 -5.33 -0.14
N PRO A 275 9.17 -5.43 1.12
CA PRO A 275 9.83 -6.27 2.10
C PRO A 275 9.78 -7.74 1.64
N THR A 276 10.94 -8.37 1.49
CA THR A 276 11.05 -9.79 1.13
C THR A 276 12.00 -10.51 2.07
N ARG A 277 11.86 -11.83 2.15
CA ARG A 277 12.74 -12.66 3.02
C ARG A 277 14.12 -12.89 2.45
N ARG A 278 14.24 -12.97 1.12
CA ARG A 278 15.46 -13.47 0.45
C ARG A 278 15.87 -12.69 -0.81
N ARG A 279 14.98 -11.85 -1.35
CA ARG A 279 15.30 -11.06 -2.55
C ARG A 279 15.91 -9.72 -2.13
N PRO A 280 16.68 -9.05 -3.00
CA PRO A 280 17.23 -7.73 -2.70
C PRO A 280 16.14 -6.77 -2.21
N LEU A 281 16.44 -6.04 -1.14
CA LEU A 281 15.57 -4.98 -0.63
C LEU A 281 15.87 -3.70 -1.41
N ASN A 282 14.82 -3.01 -1.82
CA ASN A 282 14.90 -1.72 -2.47
C ASN A 282 13.99 -0.77 -1.73
N ALA A 283 14.47 0.45 -1.53
CA ALA A 283 13.71 1.50 -0.89
C ALA A 283 13.69 2.76 -1.76
N LEU A 284 12.60 3.51 -1.62
CA LEU A 284 12.54 4.90 -2.03
C LEU A 284 12.91 5.77 -0.83
N VAL A 285 13.77 6.75 -1.06
CA VAL A 285 14.11 7.80 -0.11
C VAL A 285 13.46 9.08 -0.58
N PHE A 286 12.58 9.61 0.25
CA PHE A 286 11.98 10.92 0.09
C PHE A 286 12.70 11.89 1.01
N ARG A 287 13.15 13.01 0.47
CA ARG A 287 13.75 14.12 1.23
C ARG A 287 12.98 15.40 0.96
N PRO A 288 13.03 16.41 1.85
CA PRO A 288 12.45 17.71 1.58
C PRO A 288 13.02 18.29 0.28
N GLY A 289 12.13 18.69 -0.62
CA GLY A 289 12.49 19.43 -1.83
C GLY A 289 12.69 20.92 -1.57
N PRO A 290 13.16 21.69 -2.57
CA PRO A 290 13.40 23.12 -2.44
C PRO A 290 12.20 23.95 -1.97
N LYS A 291 10.97 23.51 -2.29
CA LYS A 291 9.71 24.19 -1.93
C LYS A 291 8.94 23.49 -0.81
N ALA A 292 9.57 22.54 -0.11
CA ALA A 292 8.96 21.80 0.99
C ALA A 292 8.25 22.73 2.01
N ALA A 293 8.92 23.80 2.44
CA ALA A 293 8.35 24.73 3.43
C ALA A 293 7.03 25.40 2.98
N ALA A 294 6.84 25.61 1.68
CA ALA A 294 5.64 26.21 1.11
C ALA A 294 4.48 25.21 0.94
N PHE A 295 4.74 23.90 1.03
CA PHE A 295 3.69 22.88 0.95
C PHE A 295 2.74 22.89 2.17
N ARG A 296 3.13 23.55 3.26
CA ARG A 296 2.32 23.67 4.49
C ARG A 296 1.36 24.86 4.50
N SER A 297 1.51 25.82 3.57
CA SER A 297 0.66 27.02 3.48
C SER A 297 -0.53 26.80 2.57
#